data_AF-A0A7J4G1X4-F1
#
_entry.id   AF-A0A7J4G1X4-F1
#
_cell.length_a   1.000
_cell.length_b   1.000
_cell.length_c   1.000
_cell.angle_alpha   90.00
_cell.angle_beta   90.00
_cell.angle_gamma   90.00
#
_symmetry.space_group_name_H-M   'P 1'
#
loop_
_entity.id
_entity.type
_entity.pdbx_description
1 polymer ?
#
loop_
_entity_poly.entity_id
_entity_poly.type
_entity_poly.pdbx_seq_one_letter_code
_entity_poly.pdbx_strand_id
1 'polypeptide(L)'
;MGKVIFIILDGLGDRPCNEFLGETPLEAASTPVMDFFVREGICGLQAPLGLGFDPESGPAHFEIFGYTPYKKYYPGRGVIEALGAGAKLKENDIAFRVNFATLKNGKIIDRRAGRIDCVKEFEEDLTMELRGVKFILKAGTEHRAALILRGENLSSELSDSDPHKKGVAPKKVVALNKKAKFTAEVLNEYLKKVHEILKKHRINKKRNKKKLPEANFILLRGASKFKKIKTFKKRCGVKACCIAGAGLYKGFGKFIGMDLVNVKGATGGKDTNIVAKFKSAKRVLKRYDFVWVHVKGTDL
;
A
#
# COMPACT_ATOMS: atom_id res chain seq x y z
N MET A 1 24.82 -7.91 20.99
CA MET A 1 23.71 -6.96 20.72
C MET A 1 22.40 -7.66 21.03
N GLY A 2 21.50 -7.02 21.79
CA GLY A 2 20.18 -7.59 22.10
C GLY A 2 19.30 -7.71 20.84
N LYS A 3 18.30 -8.59 20.88
CA LYS A 3 17.31 -8.69 19.81
C LYS A 3 16.11 -7.81 20.14
N VAL A 4 15.57 -7.13 19.13
CA VAL A 4 14.44 -6.21 19.29
C VAL A 4 13.21 -6.79 18.60
N ILE A 5 12.10 -6.88 19.33
CA ILE A 5 10.77 -6.97 18.73
C ILE A 5 10.14 -5.59 18.85
N PHE A 6 9.78 -5.00 17.70
CA PHE A 6 9.07 -3.74 17.65
C PHE A 6 7.63 -3.99 17.19
N ILE A 7 6.66 -3.69 18.05
CA ILE A 7 5.24 -3.96 17.80
C ILE A 7 4.55 -2.63 17.53
N ILE A 8 3.87 -2.53 16.40
CA ILE A 8 2.95 -1.42 16.13
C ILE A 8 1.52 -1.98 16.14
N LEU A 9 0.71 -1.47 17.06
CA LEU A 9 -0.74 -1.59 17.02
C LEU A 9 -1.28 -0.36 16.30
N ASP A 10 -1.76 -0.54 15.08
CA ASP A 10 -2.14 0.55 14.18
C ASP A 10 -3.41 1.24 14.67
N GLY A 11 -3.43 2.57 14.75
CA GLY A 11 -4.59 3.31 15.28
C GLY A 11 -4.97 2.93 16.72
N LEU A 12 -3.99 2.62 17.57
CA LEU A 12 -4.24 2.25 18.96
C LEU A 12 -4.80 3.39 19.82
N GLY A 13 -4.34 4.62 19.56
CA GLY A 13 -4.77 5.79 20.32
C GLY A 13 -6.18 6.21 19.95
N ASP A 14 -7.01 6.51 20.96
CA ASP A 14 -8.39 6.93 20.80
C ASP A 14 -8.75 8.02 21.82
N ARG A 15 -10.01 8.44 21.82
CA ARG A 15 -10.62 9.35 22.79
C ARG A 15 -11.51 8.57 23.75
N PRO A 16 -11.68 9.06 24.99
CA PRO A 16 -12.76 8.66 25.87
C PRO A 16 -14.11 8.58 25.15
N CYS A 17 -14.87 7.51 25.38
CA CYS A 17 -16.21 7.37 24.82
C CYS A 17 -17.25 6.84 25.81
N ASN A 18 -18.52 7.13 25.54
CA ASN A 18 -19.62 6.83 26.46
C ASN A 18 -19.89 5.32 26.57
N GLU A 19 -19.68 4.59 25.48
CA GLU A 19 -19.83 3.13 25.40
C GLU A 19 -18.88 2.39 26.36
N PHE A 20 -17.78 3.03 26.74
CA PHE A 20 -16.81 2.55 27.71
C PHE A 20 -16.77 3.42 28.97
N LEU A 21 -17.91 4.05 29.34
CA LEU A 21 -18.05 4.81 30.58
C LEU A 21 -16.99 5.93 30.77
N GLY A 22 -16.54 6.53 29.68
CA GLY A 22 -15.53 7.60 29.69
C GLY A 22 -14.08 7.09 29.55
N GLU A 23 -13.87 5.80 29.35
CA GLU A 23 -12.57 5.24 29.01
C GLU A 23 -12.34 5.21 27.49
N THR A 24 -11.08 5.13 27.07
CA THR A 24 -10.70 4.74 25.72
C THR A 24 -10.89 3.23 25.50
N PRO A 25 -10.96 2.73 24.25
CA PRO A 25 -11.02 1.30 23.98
C PRO A 25 -9.81 0.52 24.52
N LEU A 26 -8.64 1.15 24.65
CA LEU A 26 -7.45 0.52 25.20
C LEU A 26 -7.54 0.38 26.73
N GLU A 27 -8.05 1.40 27.42
CA GLU A 27 -8.26 1.38 28.88
C GLU A 27 -9.33 0.36 29.27
N ALA A 28 -10.45 0.32 28.54
CA ALA A 28 -11.55 -0.61 28.79
C ALA A 28 -11.22 -2.08 28.45
N ALA A 29 -10.18 -2.33 27.65
CA ALA A 29 -9.80 -3.67 27.26
C ALA A 29 -9.00 -4.39 28.35
N SER A 30 -9.30 -5.67 28.59
CA SER A 30 -8.45 -6.52 29.45
C SER A 30 -7.11 -6.78 28.76
N THR A 31 -6.05 -6.11 29.21
CA THR A 31 -4.72 -6.16 28.58
C THR A 31 -3.58 -6.52 29.53
N PRO A 32 -3.70 -7.61 30.33
CA PRO A 32 -2.78 -7.92 31.42
C PRO A 32 -1.31 -8.08 30.99
N VAL A 33 -1.07 -8.47 29.73
CA VAL A 33 0.28 -8.60 29.17
C VAL A 33 0.89 -7.23 28.84
N MET A 34 0.08 -6.28 28.36
CA MET A 34 0.57 -4.90 28.15
C MET A 34 0.76 -4.19 29.48
N ASP A 35 -0.14 -4.39 30.44
CA ASP A 35 -0.01 -3.87 31.82
C ASP A 35 1.26 -4.39 32.49
N PHE A 36 1.59 -5.67 32.29
CA PHE A 36 2.86 -6.25 32.71
C PHE A 36 4.05 -5.51 32.09
N PHE A 37 4.05 -5.26 30.78
CA PHE A 37 5.15 -4.51 30.13
C PHE A 37 5.28 -3.07 30.60
N VAL A 38 4.16 -2.41 30.93
CA VAL A 38 4.15 -1.07 31.51
C VAL A 38 4.80 -1.08 32.89
N ARG A 39 4.43 -2.03 33.75
CA ARG A 39 4.96 -2.14 35.12
C ARG A 39 6.45 -2.48 35.16
N GLU A 40 6.90 -3.38 34.28
CA GLU A 40 8.31 -3.82 34.23
C GLU A 40 9.18 -2.97 33.28
N GLY A 41 8.60 -1.94 32.66
CA GLY A 41 9.22 -1.20 31.56
C GLY A 41 9.21 0.31 31.75
N ILE A 42 9.27 1.01 30.61
CA ILE A 42 9.20 2.47 30.55
C ILE A 42 8.11 2.89 29.57
N CYS A 43 7.34 3.91 29.95
CA CYS A 43 6.25 4.44 29.16
C CYS A 43 6.51 5.89 28.77
N GLY A 44 5.85 6.31 27.69
CA GLY A 44 5.89 7.68 27.21
C GLY A 44 4.89 7.89 26.08
N LEU A 45 4.71 9.15 25.70
CA LEU A 45 3.87 9.54 24.58
C LEU A 45 4.73 9.75 23.34
N GLN A 46 4.21 9.37 22.18
CA GLN A 46 4.84 9.64 20.89
C GLN A 46 3.86 10.35 19.96
N ALA A 47 4.31 11.42 19.33
CA ALA A 47 3.61 12.10 18.24
C ALA A 47 4.46 11.98 16.97
N PRO A 48 4.26 10.94 16.13
CA PRO A 48 5.17 10.64 15.02
C PRO A 48 5.43 11.82 14.07
N LEU A 49 4.40 12.64 13.80
CA LEU A 49 4.50 13.81 12.93
C LEU A 49 4.56 15.15 13.69
N GLY A 50 4.68 15.12 15.01
CA GLY A 50 4.50 16.28 15.89
C GLY A 50 3.04 16.54 16.27
N LEU A 51 2.85 17.45 17.22
CA LEU A 51 1.52 17.83 17.71
C LEU A 51 0.75 18.63 16.65
N GLY A 52 -0.56 18.39 16.56
CA GLY A 52 -1.46 19.09 15.62
C GLY A 52 -1.48 18.52 14.20
N PHE A 53 -0.77 17.43 13.92
CA PHE A 53 -0.78 16.75 12.62
C PHE A 53 -1.42 15.37 12.72
N ASP A 54 -2.32 15.06 11.77
CA ASP A 54 -2.89 13.72 11.65
C ASP A 54 -1.82 12.72 11.22
N PRO A 55 -1.58 11.65 12.00
CA PRO A 55 -0.50 10.69 11.74
C PRO A 55 -0.86 9.73 10.60
N GLU A 56 -0.86 10.22 9.36
CA GLU A 56 -1.08 9.38 8.19
C GLU A 56 -0.09 8.19 8.18
N SER A 57 -0.61 6.98 7.99
CA SER A 57 0.18 5.75 8.12
C SER A 57 1.47 5.72 7.30
N GLY A 58 1.51 6.38 6.13
CA GLY A 58 2.72 6.50 5.32
C GLY A 58 3.78 7.35 6.04
N PRO A 59 3.61 8.69 6.08
CA PRO A 59 4.48 9.61 6.79
C PRO A 59 4.88 9.17 8.22
N ALA A 60 3.91 8.76 9.04
CA ALA A 60 4.16 8.39 10.44
C ALA A 60 5.16 7.24 10.59
N HIS A 61 5.07 6.21 9.73
CA HIS A 61 6.02 5.10 9.77
C HIS A 61 7.42 5.51 9.32
N PHE A 62 7.58 6.49 8.44
CA PHE A 62 8.92 7.00 8.13
C PHE A 62 9.56 7.67 9.35
N GLU A 63 8.80 8.49 10.08
CA GLU A 63 9.30 9.13 11.30
C GLU A 63 9.62 8.10 12.40
N ILE A 64 8.71 7.15 12.65
CA ILE A 64 8.91 6.08 13.66
C ILE A 64 10.19 5.28 13.40
N PHE A 65 10.53 5.01 12.14
CA PHE A 65 11.74 4.26 11.77
C PHE A 65 12.97 5.15 11.55
N GLY A 66 12.92 6.41 11.98
CA GLY A 66 14.02 7.35 11.98
C GLY A 66 14.34 7.98 10.62
N TYR A 67 13.44 7.87 9.63
CA TYR A 67 13.58 8.55 8.34
C TYR A 67 13.06 9.98 8.40
N THR A 68 13.74 10.79 9.21
CA THR A 68 13.36 12.18 9.55
C THR A 68 14.18 13.21 8.77
N PRO A 69 13.57 14.29 8.25
CA PRO A 69 12.13 14.48 8.09
C PRO A 69 11.56 13.55 7.00
N TYR A 70 10.37 12.99 7.20
CA TYR A 70 9.76 11.99 6.31
C TYR A 70 9.68 12.48 4.87
N LYS A 71 9.43 13.79 4.66
CA LYS A 71 9.31 14.42 3.33
C LYS A 71 10.52 14.16 2.43
N LYS A 72 11.71 13.95 3.01
CA LYS A 72 12.94 13.65 2.26
C LYS A 72 13.00 12.20 1.77
N TYR A 73 12.30 11.28 2.42
CA TYR A 73 12.43 9.84 2.20
C TYR A 73 11.15 9.18 1.69
N TYR A 74 9.98 9.78 1.94
CA TYR A 74 8.70 9.23 1.56
C TYR A 74 8.56 9.18 0.04
N PRO A 75 8.47 7.98 -0.56
CA PRO A 75 8.48 7.84 -2.00
C PRO A 75 7.11 8.09 -2.63
N GLY A 76 6.07 8.34 -1.84
CA GLY A 76 4.69 8.42 -2.31
C GLY A 76 3.97 7.06 -2.32
N ARG A 77 2.64 7.11 -2.41
CA ARG A 77 1.78 5.94 -2.19
C ARG A 77 1.90 4.88 -3.29
N GLY A 78 2.02 5.27 -4.56
CA GLY A 78 2.11 4.32 -5.67
C GLY A 78 3.33 3.41 -5.56
N VAL A 79 4.50 3.94 -5.19
CA VAL A 79 5.72 3.16 -4.93
C VAL A 79 5.50 2.16 -3.79
N ILE A 80 4.92 2.60 -2.68
CA ILE A 80 4.69 1.71 -1.54
C ILE A 80 3.70 0.59 -1.89
N GLU A 81 2.60 0.90 -2.58
CA GLU A 81 1.64 -0.11 -3.02
C GLU A 81 2.27 -1.10 -4.03
N ALA A 82 3.12 -0.62 -4.95
CA ALA A 82 3.84 -1.48 -5.88
C ALA A 82 4.78 -2.46 -5.18
N LEU A 83 5.57 -1.99 -4.22
CA LEU A 83 6.43 -2.85 -3.41
C LEU A 83 5.63 -3.81 -2.54
N GLY A 84 4.49 -3.35 -1.99
CA GLY A 84 3.56 -4.16 -1.22
C GLY A 84 2.91 -5.28 -2.03
N ALA A 85 2.66 -5.05 -3.32
CA ALA A 85 2.21 -6.05 -4.29
C ALA A 85 3.34 -6.98 -4.78
N GLY A 86 4.58 -6.79 -4.30
CA GLY A 86 5.73 -7.60 -4.66
C GLY A 86 6.40 -7.20 -5.99
N ALA A 87 6.12 -6.00 -6.51
CA ALA A 87 6.80 -5.50 -7.70
C ALA A 87 8.30 -5.24 -7.44
N LYS A 88 9.13 -5.47 -8.46
CA LYS A 88 10.57 -5.14 -8.44
C LYS A 88 10.78 -3.80 -9.14
N LEU A 89 10.89 -2.73 -8.35
CA LEU A 89 11.14 -1.37 -8.84
C LEU A 89 12.64 -1.14 -9.10
N LYS A 90 12.92 -0.38 -10.16
CA LYS A 90 14.24 0.16 -10.52
C LYS A 90 14.25 1.67 -10.29
N GLU A 91 15.46 2.22 -10.15
CA GLU A 91 15.65 3.67 -10.00
C GLU A 91 14.92 4.42 -11.12
N ASN A 92 14.20 5.49 -10.75
CA ASN A 92 13.40 6.33 -11.64
C ASN A 92 12.11 5.71 -12.21
N ASP A 93 11.76 4.46 -11.90
CA ASP A 93 10.43 3.93 -12.23
C ASP A 93 9.33 4.82 -11.64
N ILE A 94 8.23 5.00 -12.36
CA ILE A 94 7.02 5.63 -11.81
C ILE A 94 6.03 4.54 -11.43
N ALA A 95 5.45 4.64 -10.26
CA ALA A 95 4.43 3.72 -9.79
C ALA A 95 3.11 4.46 -9.49
N PHE A 96 2.01 3.77 -9.80
CA PHE A 96 0.65 4.17 -9.45
C PHE A 96 0.00 3.07 -8.64
N ARG A 97 -0.87 3.48 -7.71
CA ARG A 97 -1.92 2.60 -7.22
C ARG A 97 -2.99 2.48 -8.29
N VAL A 98 -3.47 1.26 -8.50
CA VAL A 98 -4.52 0.94 -9.47
C VAL A 98 -5.72 0.34 -8.75
N ASN A 99 -6.91 0.78 -9.10
CA ASN A 99 -8.15 0.05 -8.83
C ASN A 99 -8.77 -0.38 -10.15
N PHE A 100 -9.12 -1.65 -10.27
CA PHE A 100 -10.03 -2.11 -11.30
C PHE A 100 -11.44 -1.59 -11.03
N ALA A 101 -12.08 -1.09 -12.07
CA ALA A 101 -13.37 -0.42 -12.02
C ALA A 101 -14.30 -0.90 -13.13
N THR A 102 -15.59 -0.61 -12.95
CA THR A 102 -16.64 -0.84 -13.94
C THR A 102 -17.03 0.50 -14.55
N LEU A 103 -16.75 0.64 -15.84
CA LEU A 103 -17.16 1.73 -16.70
C LEU A 103 -18.35 1.28 -17.56
N LYS A 104 -19.43 2.07 -17.57
CA LYS A 104 -20.60 1.84 -18.42
C LYS A 104 -21.05 3.19 -19.00
N ASN A 105 -21.28 3.26 -20.31
CA ASN A 105 -21.69 4.48 -21.01
C ASN A 105 -20.82 5.69 -20.67
N GLY A 106 -19.49 5.49 -20.62
CA GLY A 106 -18.51 6.54 -20.29
C GLY A 106 -18.46 6.96 -18.83
N LYS A 107 -19.27 6.36 -17.93
CA LYS A 107 -19.33 6.72 -16.50
C LYS A 107 -18.90 5.55 -15.62
N ILE A 108 -18.21 5.87 -14.51
CA ILE A 108 -17.80 4.88 -13.52
C ILE A 108 -18.99 4.55 -12.63
N ILE A 109 -19.53 3.33 -12.76
CA ILE A 109 -20.64 2.85 -11.92
C ILE A 109 -20.13 2.13 -10.66
N ASP A 110 -18.92 1.58 -10.73
CA ASP A 110 -18.24 1.01 -9.57
C ASP A 110 -16.72 1.23 -9.65
N ARG A 111 -16.14 1.83 -8.61
CA ARG A 111 -14.69 2.09 -8.52
C ARG A 111 -13.87 0.88 -8.09
N ARG A 112 -14.52 -0.27 -7.83
CA ARG A 112 -13.89 -1.49 -7.33
C ARG A 112 -14.32 -2.75 -8.09
N ALA A 113 -15.12 -2.61 -9.15
CA ALA A 113 -15.65 -3.72 -9.94
C ALA A 113 -16.27 -4.84 -9.08
N GLY A 114 -17.16 -4.48 -8.16
CA GLY A 114 -17.80 -5.41 -7.23
C GLY A 114 -16.84 -6.05 -6.24
N ARG A 115 -15.67 -5.44 -5.98
CA ARG A 115 -14.54 -6.02 -5.23
C ARG A 115 -14.18 -7.40 -5.76
N ILE A 116 -13.92 -7.48 -7.07
CA ILE A 116 -13.37 -8.70 -7.70
C ILE A 116 -12.25 -9.30 -6.85
N ASP A 117 -12.34 -10.60 -6.55
CA ASP A 117 -11.45 -11.26 -5.58
C ASP A 117 -9.98 -11.27 -5.99
N CYS A 118 -9.72 -11.32 -7.30
CA CYS A 118 -8.37 -11.41 -7.85
C CYS A 118 -8.30 -10.77 -9.23
N VAL A 119 -7.26 -9.97 -9.45
CA VAL A 119 -6.96 -9.33 -10.75
C VAL A 119 -5.67 -9.85 -11.39
N LYS A 120 -5.11 -10.95 -10.86
CA LYS A 120 -3.84 -11.54 -11.32
C LYS A 120 -3.88 -11.99 -12.77
N GLU A 121 -5.01 -12.53 -13.22
CA GLU A 121 -5.18 -12.97 -14.62
C GLU A 121 -5.11 -11.80 -15.62
N PHE A 122 -5.22 -10.53 -15.18
CA PHE A 122 -5.05 -9.37 -16.07
C PHE A 122 -3.59 -8.86 -16.11
N GLU A 123 -2.67 -9.40 -15.29
CA GLU A 123 -1.29 -8.87 -15.20
C GLU A 123 -0.56 -8.93 -16.56
N GLU A 124 -0.63 -10.08 -17.23
CA GLU A 124 0.12 -10.34 -18.46
C GLU A 124 -0.47 -9.53 -19.62
N ASP A 125 -1.79 -9.60 -19.83
CA ASP A 125 -2.48 -8.91 -20.92
C ASP A 125 -2.38 -7.38 -20.86
N LEU A 126 -2.19 -6.82 -19.67
CA LEU A 126 -2.03 -5.38 -19.48
C LEU A 126 -0.56 -4.94 -19.35
N THR A 127 0.39 -5.88 -19.32
CA THR A 127 1.82 -5.56 -19.34
C THR A 127 2.29 -5.43 -20.78
N MET A 128 2.65 -4.23 -21.20
CA MET A 128 3.00 -3.92 -22.60
C MET A 128 4.02 -2.79 -22.69
N GLU A 129 4.54 -2.57 -23.89
CA GLU A 129 5.46 -1.45 -24.17
C GLU A 129 4.85 -0.53 -25.22
N LEU A 130 4.91 0.78 -24.97
CA LEU A 130 4.44 1.81 -25.90
C LEU A 130 5.43 2.97 -25.90
N ARG A 131 5.88 3.40 -27.09
CA ARG A 131 6.79 4.55 -27.27
C ARG A 131 8.03 4.50 -26.36
N GLY A 132 8.62 3.30 -26.20
CA GLY A 132 9.79 3.09 -25.33
C GLY A 132 9.51 3.08 -23.82
N VAL A 133 8.24 3.08 -23.41
CA VAL A 133 7.82 2.98 -22.01
C VAL A 133 7.18 1.61 -21.77
N LYS A 134 7.80 0.84 -20.89
CA LYS A 134 7.28 -0.44 -20.43
C LYS A 134 6.30 -0.24 -19.28
N PHE A 135 5.07 -0.66 -19.48
CA PHE A 135 4.00 -0.70 -18.49
C PHE A 135 3.95 -2.10 -17.88
N ILE A 136 4.09 -2.21 -16.57
CA ILE A 136 4.09 -3.47 -15.84
C ILE A 136 2.97 -3.42 -14.82
N LEU A 137 2.00 -4.32 -14.94
CA LEU A 137 0.93 -4.44 -13.97
C LEU A 137 1.27 -5.51 -12.92
N LYS A 138 1.06 -5.18 -11.64
CA LYS A 138 1.18 -6.13 -10.53
C LYS A 138 -0.10 -6.16 -9.73
N ALA A 139 -0.80 -7.28 -9.71
CA ALA A 139 -1.98 -7.52 -8.92
C ALA A 139 -1.66 -7.46 -7.42
N GLY A 140 -2.53 -6.79 -6.69
CA GLY A 140 -2.58 -6.79 -5.24
C GLY A 140 -3.76 -7.62 -4.74
N THR A 141 -4.30 -7.23 -3.59
CA THR A 141 -5.49 -7.85 -3.00
C THR A 141 -6.76 -7.37 -3.70
N GLU A 142 -7.69 -8.27 -4.00
CA GLU A 142 -8.98 -7.95 -4.64
C GLU A 142 -8.81 -7.16 -5.95
N HIS A 143 -9.60 -6.09 -6.11
CA HIS A 143 -9.62 -5.12 -7.19
C HIS A 143 -8.35 -4.25 -7.30
N ARG A 144 -7.39 -4.38 -6.39
CA ARG A 144 -6.21 -3.50 -6.33
C ARG A 144 -5.09 -4.07 -7.17
N ALA A 145 -4.34 -3.18 -7.81
CA ALA A 145 -3.08 -3.48 -8.46
C ALA A 145 -2.12 -2.29 -8.32
N ALA A 146 -0.90 -2.46 -8.79
CA ALA A 146 0.04 -1.38 -9.01
C ALA A 146 0.48 -1.38 -10.47
N LEU A 147 0.60 -0.19 -11.05
CA LEU A 147 1.12 0.00 -12.40
C LEU A 147 2.48 0.67 -12.30
N ILE A 148 3.48 0.05 -12.92
CA ILE A 148 4.85 0.55 -12.99
C ILE A 148 5.11 0.99 -14.43
N LEU A 149 5.57 2.23 -14.60
CA LEU A 149 6.09 2.75 -15.85
C LEU A 149 7.62 2.77 -15.75
N ARG A 150 8.26 2.10 -16.70
CA ARG A 150 9.71 2.01 -16.81
C ARG A 150 10.17 2.48 -18.17
N GLY A 151 11.09 3.43 -18.18
CA GLY A 151 11.63 4.04 -19.38
C GLY A 151 12.39 5.31 -19.04
N GLU A 152 12.82 6.03 -20.07
CA GLU A 152 13.55 7.29 -19.92
C GLU A 152 12.61 8.50 -19.94
N ASN A 153 13.09 9.64 -19.44
CA ASN A 153 12.37 10.93 -19.48
C ASN A 153 10.96 10.90 -18.87
N LEU A 154 10.75 10.05 -17.85
CA LEU A 154 9.49 9.94 -17.13
C LEU A 154 9.43 10.88 -15.93
N SER A 155 8.26 11.51 -15.72
CA SER A 155 7.95 12.36 -14.56
C SER A 155 6.68 11.91 -13.85
N SER A 156 6.72 11.85 -12.51
CA SER A 156 5.57 11.50 -11.67
C SER A 156 4.62 12.67 -11.40
N GLU A 157 4.90 13.86 -11.93
CA GLU A 157 4.09 15.07 -11.76
C GLU A 157 2.83 15.00 -12.63
N LEU A 158 1.92 14.11 -12.24
CA LEU A 158 0.74 13.68 -13.00
C LEU A 158 -0.49 13.70 -12.10
N SER A 159 -1.64 14.07 -12.66
CA SER A 159 -2.93 13.96 -11.95
C SER A 159 -3.42 12.52 -11.87
N ASP A 160 -4.30 12.25 -10.91
CA ASP A 160 -5.03 10.98 -10.84
C ASP A 160 -6.05 10.84 -11.99
N SER A 161 -6.31 9.60 -12.44
CA SER A 161 -7.43 9.31 -13.35
C SER A 161 -8.71 8.94 -12.58
N ASP A 162 -8.58 8.53 -11.31
CA ASP A 162 -9.71 8.28 -10.42
C ASP A 162 -10.43 9.61 -10.08
N PRO A 163 -11.73 9.77 -10.38
CA PRO A 163 -12.47 10.97 -10.02
C PRO A 163 -12.94 10.99 -8.56
N HIS A 164 -12.63 9.95 -7.78
CA HIS A 164 -13.03 9.76 -6.39
C HIS A 164 -14.55 9.62 -6.15
N LYS A 165 -15.37 9.66 -7.20
CA LYS A 165 -16.84 9.59 -7.13
C LYS A 165 -17.39 8.63 -8.20
N LYS A 166 -18.57 8.08 -7.95
CA LYS A 166 -19.34 7.29 -8.94
C LYS A 166 -20.19 8.22 -9.81
N GLY A 167 -20.67 7.72 -10.95
CA GLY A 167 -21.60 8.44 -11.84
C GLY A 167 -20.94 9.46 -12.77
N VAL A 168 -19.61 9.59 -12.72
CA VAL A 168 -18.83 10.53 -13.53
C VAL A 168 -17.82 9.80 -14.41
N ALA A 169 -17.36 10.46 -15.46
CA ALA A 169 -16.32 9.93 -16.33
C ALA A 169 -14.96 9.85 -15.60
N PRO A 170 -14.10 8.88 -15.95
CA PRO A 170 -12.72 8.89 -15.49
C PRO A 170 -12.02 10.15 -15.98
N LYS A 171 -11.12 10.70 -15.16
CA LYS A 171 -10.34 11.88 -15.54
C LYS A 171 -9.26 11.45 -16.53
N LYS A 172 -9.02 12.28 -17.55
CA LYS A 172 -7.79 12.19 -18.34
C LYS A 172 -6.61 12.51 -17.42
N VAL A 173 -5.51 11.76 -17.53
CA VAL A 173 -4.30 12.10 -16.78
C VAL A 173 -3.67 13.35 -17.40
N VAL A 174 -3.42 14.37 -16.59
CA VAL A 174 -2.83 15.63 -17.03
C VAL A 174 -1.45 15.79 -16.42
N ALA A 175 -0.52 16.32 -17.21
CA ALA A 175 0.80 16.72 -16.75
C ALA A 175 0.70 17.96 -15.86
N LEU A 176 1.19 17.88 -14.63
CA LEU A 176 1.23 19.01 -13.70
C LEU A 176 2.39 19.96 -13.98
N ASN A 177 3.34 19.56 -14.83
CA ASN A 177 4.40 20.41 -15.35
C ASN A 177 4.85 20.01 -16.77
N LYS A 178 5.71 20.83 -17.39
CA LYS A 178 6.20 20.59 -18.76
C LYS A 178 6.93 19.25 -18.93
N LYS A 179 7.67 18.80 -17.90
CA LYS A 179 8.45 17.54 -17.93
C LYS A 179 7.56 16.30 -17.95
N ALA A 180 6.32 16.40 -17.47
CA ALA A 180 5.38 15.28 -17.41
C ALA A 180 4.49 15.13 -18.67
N LYS A 181 4.62 16.02 -19.68
CA LYS A 181 3.77 15.98 -20.89
C LYS A 181 3.88 14.65 -21.62
N PHE A 182 5.09 14.21 -21.93
CA PHE A 182 5.33 12.91 -22.58
C PHE A 182 4.74 11.75 -21.79
N THR A 183 4.97 11.71 -20.47
CA THR A 183 4.45 10.66 -19.59
C THR A 183 2.91 10.65 -19.57
N ALA A 184 2.26 11.82 -19.51
CA ALA A 184 0.81 11.92 -19.54
C ALA A 184 0.23 11.44 -20.88
N GLU A 185 0.85 11.79 -22.01
CA GLU A 185 0.40 11.36 -23.34
C GLU A 185 0.44 9.84 -23.50
N VAL A 186 1.60 9.23 -23.26
CA VAL A 186 1.77 7.78 -23.40
C VAL A 186 0.92 7.00 -22.39
N LEU A 187 0.73 7.53 -21.17
CA LEU A 187 -0.12 6.92 -20.16
C LEU A 187 -1.61 6.95 -20.55
N ASN A 188 -2.09 8.06 -21.14
CA ASN A 188 -3.46 8.11 -21.64
C ASN A 188 -3.68 7.19 -22.85
N GLU A 189 -2.67 7.03 -23.70
CA GLU A 189 -2.71 6.04 -24.79
C GLU A 189 -2.81 4.62 -24.24
N TYR A 190 -1.95 4.29 -23.26
CA TYR A 190 -2.00 3.03 -22.53
C TYR A 190 -3.38 2.76 -21.91
N LEU A 191 -3.97 3.74 -21.21
CA LEU A 191 -5.30 3.60 -20.59
C LEU A 191 -6.40 3.29 -21.61
N LYS A 192 -6.33 3.88 -22.82
CA LYS A 192 -7.26 3.57 -23.90
C LYS A 192 -7.10 2.12 -24.37
N LYS A 193 -5.86 1.65 -24.58
CA LYS A 193 -5.59 0.26 -24.99
C LYS A 193 -6.03 -0.74 -23.92
N VAL A 194 -5.74 -0.47 -22.65
CA VAL A 194 -6.19 -1.28 -21.51
C VAL A 194 -7.71 -1.41 -21.51
N HIS A 195 -8.45 -0.32 -21.71
CA HIS A 195 -9.91 -0.38 -21.74
C HIS A 195 -10.43 -1.31 -22.85
N GLU A 196 -9.85 -1.24 -24.05
CA GLU A 196 -10.24 -2.10 -25.17
C GLU A 196 -9.89 -3.58 -24.96
N ILE A 197 -8.74 -3.87 -24.34
CA ILE A 197 -8.36 -5.23 -23.94
C ILE A 197 -9.36 -5.76 -22.90
N LEU A 198 -9.62 -4.99 -21.85
CA LEU A 198 -10.47 -5.42 -20.74
C LEU A 198 -11.93 -5.64 -21.16
N LYS A 199 -12.48 -4.83 -22.06
CA LYS A 199 -13.83 -5.04 -22.63
C LYS A 199 -14.00 -6.43 -23.25
N LYS A 200 -12.96 -6.93 -23.93
CA LYS A 200 -13.00 -8.20 -24.67
C LYS A 200 -12.50 -9.38 -23.83
N HIS A 201 -11.97 -9.13 -22.64
CA HIS A 201 -11.30 -10.12 -21.81
C HIS A 201 -12.25 -11.23 -21.34
N ARG A 202 -11.76 -12.48 -21.36
CA ARG A 202 -12.53 -13.69 -21.02
C ARG A 202 -13.18 -13.61 -19.63
N ILE A 203 -12.49 -13.03 -18.65
CA ILE A 203 -13.01 -12.85 -17.30
C ILE A 203 -14.24 -11.95 -17.29
N ASN A 204 -14.20 -10.82 -17.99
CA ASN A 204 -15.33 -9.90 -18.04
C ASN A 204 -16.52 -10.54 -18.77
N LYS A 205 -16.28 -11.33 -19.83
CA LYS A 205 -17.34 -12.16 -20.44
C LYS A 205 -17.99 -13.13 -19.43
N LYS A 206 -17.20 -13.81 -18.60
CA LYS A 206 -17.73 -14.70 -17.54
C LYS A 206 -18.49 -13.93 -16.46
N ARG A 207 -17.98 -12.77 -16.03
CA ARG A 207 -18.63 -11.90 -15.04
C ARG A 207 -19.96 -11.38 -15.53
N ASN A 208 -20.03 -10.93 -16.78
CA ASN A 208 -21.26 -10.45 -17.40
C ASN A 208 -22.33 -11.55 -17.49
N LYS A 209 -21.96 -12.78 -17.89
CA LYS A 209 -22.87 -13.94 -17.85
C LYS A 209 -23.47 -14.20 -16.47
N LYS A 210 -22.72 -13.90 -15.41
CA LYS A 210 -23.14 -14.02 -14.01
C LYS A 210 -23.79 -12.74 -13.45
N LYS A 211 -24.05 -11.72 -14.28
CA LYS A 211 -24.56 -10.39 -13.88
C LYS A 211 -23.68 -9.68 -12.81
N LEU A 212 -22.39 -10.00 -12.77
CA LEU A 212 -21.42 -9.34 -11.87
C LEU A 212 -20.81 -8.10 -12.55
N PRO A 213 -20.47 -7.04 -11.80
CA PRO A 213 -19.81 -5.86 -12.36
C PRO A 213 -18.51 -6.20 -13.08
N GLU A 214 -18.35 -5.78 -14.33
CA GLU A 214 -17.12 -6.03 -15.10
C GLU A 214 -15.94 -5.21 -14.57
N ALA A 215 -14.74 -5.78 -14.61
CA ALA A 215 -13.48 -5.07 -14.34
C ALA A 215 -12.93 -4.55 -15.68
N ASN A 216 -13.64 -3.62 -16.31
CA ASN A 216 -13.39 -3.20 -17.69
C ASN A 216 -12.59 -1.88 -17.82
N PHE A 217 -12.18 -1.27 -16.71
CA PHE A 217 -11.34 -0.07 -16.69
C PHE A 217 -10.38 -0.09 -15.50
N ILE A 218 -9.30 0.69 -15.57
CA ILE A 218 -8.38 0.88 -14.45
C ILE A 218 -8.31 2.36 -14.04
N LEU A 219 -8.41 2.62 -12.74
CA LEU A 219 -8.30 3.95 -12.15
C LEU A 219 -6.94 4.08 -11.47
N LEU A 220 -6.19 5.11 -11.86
CA LEU A 220 -4.83 5.38 -11.41
C LEU A 220 -4.84 6.45 -10.33
N ARG A 221 -4.05 6.22 -9.27
CA ARG A 221 -3.91 7.14 -8.15
C ARG A 221 -2.47 7.23 -7.66
N GLY A 222 -2.08 8.42 -7.21
CA GLY A 222 -0.85 8.64 -6.46
C GLY A 222 0.41 8.32 -7.27
N ALA A 223 0.56 8.98 -8.42
CA ALA A 223 1.78 8.95 -9.21
C ALA A 223 3.00 9.22 -8.33
N SER A 224 3.99 8.34 -8.37
CA SER A 224 5.15 8.45 -7.49
C SER A 224 6.40 7.89 -8.15
N LYS A 225 7.52 8.58 -8.00
CA LYS A 225 8.79 8.18 -8.59
C LYS A 225 9.64 7.43 -7.58
N PHE A 226 10.07 6.23 -7.94
CA PHE A 226 10.94 5.41 -7.11
C PHE A 226 12.35 6.00 -7.06
N LYS A 227 12.80 6.31 -5.85
CA LYS A 227 14.18 6.66 -5.53
C LYS A 227 14.66 5.79 -4.39
N LYS A 228 15.85 5.22 -4.52
CA LYS A 228 16.46 4.47 -3.41
C LYS A 228 16.85 5.39 -2.27
N ILE A 229 16.71 4.89 -1.06
CA ILE A 229 17.17 5.53 0.16
C ILE A 229 18.17 4.63 0.88
N LYS A 230 18.90 5.16 1.87
CA LYS A 230 19.72 4.33 2.75
C LYS A 230 18.81 3.34 3.47
N THR A 231 19.05 2.04 3.28
CA THR A 231 18.27 0.97 3.93
C THR A 231 18.41 1.00 5.45
N PHE A 232 17.45 0.42 6.17
CA PHE A 232 17.44 0.31 7.63
C PHE A 232 18.71 -0.38 8.15
N LYS A 233 19.16 -1.46 7.49
CA LYS A 233 20.44 -2.12 7.81
C LYS A 233 21.63 -1.17 7.73
N LYS A 234 21.73 -0.36 6.68
CA LYS A 234 22.81 0.64 6.51
C LYS A 234 22.74 1.77 7.53
N ARG A 235 21.56 2.07 8.08
CA ARG A 235 21.37 3.15 9.06
C ARG A 235 21.61 2.70 10.49
N CYS A 236 21.08 1.53 10.84
CA CYS A 236 21.03 1.03 12.21
C CYS A 236 22.03 -0.12 12.46
N GLY A 237 22.71 -0.63 11.43
CA GLY A 237 23.65 -1.74 11.55
C GLY A 237 23.01 -3.12 11.77
N VAL A 238 21.68 -3.20 11.79
CA VAL A 238 20.93 -4.41 12.20
C VAL A 238 20.28 -5.14 11.02
N LYS A 239 20.20 -6.46 11.09
CA LYS A 239 19.40 -7.25 10.13
C LYS A 239 17.94 -7.25 10.56
N ALA A 240 17.08 -6.67 9.73
CA ALA A 240 15.68 -6.42 10.08
C ALA A 240 14.67 -7.14 9.17
N CYS A 241 13.55 -7.55 9.74
CA CYS A 241 12.40 -8.07 8.99
C CYS A 241 11.07 -7.45 9.43
N CYS A 242 10.09 -7.52 8.53
CA CYS A 242 8.73 -7.01 8.70
C CYS A 242 7.72 -8.16 8.61
N ILE A 243 6.85 -8.27 9.61
CA ILE A 243 5.68 -9.13 9.66
C ILE A 243 4.43 -8.24 9.65
N ALA A 244 3.84 -8.05 8.48
CA ALA A 244 2.63 -7.26 8.29
C ALA A 244 1.57 -8.03 7.49
N GLY A 245 0.30 -7.66 7.68
CA GLY A 245 -0.81 -8.15 6.86
C GLY A 245 -1.08 -7.25 5.67
N ALA A 246 -1.36 -5.97 5.95
CA ALA A 246 -1.71 -4.98 4.94
C ALA A 246 -0.54 -4.62 4.00
N GLY A 247 -0.86 -4.42 2.72
CA GLY A 247 0.12 -4.17 1.65
C GLY A 247 0.96 -2.92 1.87
N LEU A 248 0.40 -1.87 2.48
CA LEU A 248 1.10 -0.64 2.83
C LEU A 248 2.38 -0.91 3.64
N TYR A 249 2.26 -1.66 4.73
CA TYR A 249 3.37 -1.92 5.65
C TYR A 249 4.38 -2.90 5.10
N LYS A 250 3.92 -3.88 4.30
CA LYS A 250 4.79 -4.73 3.49
C LYS A 250 5.61 -3.87 2.52
N GLY A 251 4.97 -2.96 1.82
CA GLY A 251 5.63 -2.05 0.89
C GLY A 251 6.63 -1.13 1.56
N PHE A 252 6.27 -0.55 2.70
CA PHE A 252 7.17 0.27 3.52
C PHE A 252 8.38 -0.53 4.01
N GLY A 253 8.16 -1.68 4.65
CA GLY A 253 9.23 -2.55 5.13
C GLY A 253 10.20 -2.92 3.99
N LYS A 254 9.65 -3.27 2.81
CA LYS A 254 10.47 -3.57 1.63
C LYS A 254 11.24 -2.35 1.13
N PHE A 255 10.62 -1.17 1.13
CA PHE A 255 11.23 0.09 0.68
C PHE A 255 12.45 0.47 1.52
N ILE A 256 12.35 0.36 2.85
CA ILE A 256 13.46 0.62 3.76
C ILE A 256 14.45 -0.56 3.84
N GLY A 257 14.29 -1.60 3.01
CA GLY A 257 15.22 -2.71 2.90
C GLY A 257 15.10 -3.79 3.98
N MET A 258 13.93 -3.96 4.59
CA MET A 258 13.63 -5.10 5.44
C MET A 258 13.20 -6.32 4.62
N ASP A 259 13.48 -7.50 5.14
CA ASP A 259 12.94 -8.74 4.59
C ASP A 259 11.47 -8.90 5.00
N LEU A 260 10.62 -9.29 4.05
CA LEU A 260 9.21 -9.55 4.32
C LEU A 260 9.02 -11.00 4.75
N VAL A 261 8.45 -11.20 5.93
CA VAL A 261 8.09 -12.53 6.44
C VAL A 261 6.61 -12.76 6.19
N ASN A 262 6.31 -13.62 5.23
CA ASN A 262 4.95 -14.02 4.91
C ASN A 262 4.43 -14.99 5.97
N VAL A 263 3.33 -14.62 6.62
CA VAL A 263 2.66 -15.43 7.64
C VAL A 263 1.28 -15.84 7.12
N LYS A 264 1.01 -17.14 7.08
CA LYS A 264 -0.30 -17.67 6.69
C LYS A 264 -1.38 -17.12 7.64
N GLY A 265 -2.46 -16.58 7.08
CA GLY A 265 -3.53 -15.94 7.84
C GLY A 265 -3.27 -14.49 8.26
N ALA A 266 -2.11 -13.89 7.94
CA ALA A 266 -1.90 -12.45 8.15
C ALA A 266 -2.56 -11.63 7.03
N THR A 267 -3.86 -11.41 7.14
CA THR A 267 -4.68 -10.70 6.14
C THR A 267 -4.57 -9.18 6.26
N GLY A 268 -4.31 -8.69 7.48
CA GLY A 268 -4.40 -7.26 7.80
C GLY A 268 -5.84 -6.76 7.98
N GLY A 269 -6.83 -7.67 7.97
CA GLY A 269 -8.22 -7.43 8.35
C GLY A 269 -8.53 -7.84 9.80
N LYS A 270 -9.81 -7.82 10.18
CA LYS A 270 -10.30 -8.32 11.49
C LYS A 270 -10.12 -9.83 11.64
N ASP A 271 -10.06 -10.55 10.51
CA ASP A 271 -9.83 -11.99 10.41
C ASP A 271 -8.33 -12.39 10.48
N THR A 272 -7.43 -11.42 10.71
CA THR A 272 -5.98 -11.68 10.70
C THR A 272 -5.57 -12.60 11.85
N ASN A 273 -4.75 -13.61 11.57
CA ASN A 273 -4.24 -14.53 12.58
C ASN A 273 -3.07 -13.87 13.36
N ILE A 274 -3.41 -13.18 14.44
CA ILE A 274 -2.45 -12.47 15.30
C ILE A 274 -1.45 -13.46 15.94
N VAL A 275 -1.94 -14.59 16.45
CA VAL A 275 -1.11 -15.62 17.10
C VAL A 275 -0.03 -16.14 16.16
N ALA A 276 -0.38 -16.43 14.89
CA ALA A 276 0.57 -16.89 13.90
C ALA A 276 1.68 -15.87 13.61
N LYS A 277 1.38 -14.57 13.69
CA LYS A 277 2.38 -13.50 13.52
C LYS A 277 3.37 -13.47 14.67
N PHE A 278 2.90 -13.55 15.91
CA PHE A 278 3.78 -13.56 17.08
C PHE A 278 4.60 -14.85 17.20
N LYS A 279 4.00 -16.02 16.88
CA LYS A 279 4.74 -17.29 16.74
C LYS A 279 5.84 -17.18 15.67
N SER A 280 5.54 -16.54 14.54
CA SER A 280 6.52 -16.29 13.49
C SER A 280 7.61 -15.32 13.94
N ALA A 281 7.26 -14.25 14.66
CA ALA A 281 8.21 -13.28 15.23
C ALA A 281 9.23 -13.99 16.14
N LYS A 282 8.75 -14.80 17.09
CA LYS A 282 9.61 -15.61 17.96
C LYS A 282 10.58 -16.50 17.19
N ARG A 283 10.11 -17.15 16.11
CA ARG A 283 10.95 -18.02 15.27
C ARG A 283 12.01 -17.24 14.50
N VAL A 284 11.64 -16.11 13.89
CA VAL A 284 12.57 -15.34 13.04
C VAL A 284 13.58 -14.55 13.84
N LEU A 285 13.33 -14.27 15.13
CA LEU A 285 14.35 -13.69 16.01
C LEU A 285 15.67 -14.47 16.00
N LYS A 286 15.67 -15.78 15.74
CA LYS A 286 16.92 -16.55 15.59
C LYS A 286 17.82 -16.06 14.44
N ARG A 287 17.26 -15.37 13.44
CA ARG A 287 17.92 -14.99 12.18
C ARG A 287 18.00 -13.48 11.95
N TYR A 288 17.30 -12.68 12.74
CA TYR A 288 17.21 -11.22 12.64
C TYR A 288 17.50 -10.60 13.99
N ASP A 289 17.97 -9.36 13.96
CA ASP A 289 18.30 -8.56 15.14
C ASP A 289 17.13 -7.62 15.49
N PHE A 290 16.33 -7.26 14.50
CA PHE A 290 15.14 -6.41 14.64
C PHE A 290 13.94 -7.02 13.90
N VAL A 291 12.84 -7.25 14.62
CA VAL A 291 11.61 -7.83 14.05
C VAL A 291 10.47 -6.86 14.26
N TRP A 292 9.98 -6.27 13.18
CA TRP A 292 8.79 -5.43 13.21
C TRP A 292 7.52 -6.27 13.03
N VAL A 293 6.62 -6.22 13.99
CA VAL A 293 5.28 -6.84 13.91
C VAL A 293 4.24 -5.72 13.83
N HIS A 294 3.56 -5.61 12.69
CA HIS A 294 2.52 -4.58 12.48
C HIS A 294 1.13 -5.20 12.55
N VAL A 295 0.30 -4.81 13.52
CA VAL A 295 -1.08 -5.28 13.71
C VAL A 295 -2.06 -4.18 13.28
N LYS A 296 -2.86 -4.45 12.23
CA LYS A 296 -3.79 -3.48 11.63
C LYS A 296 -5.18 -3.42 12.27
N GLY A 297 -5.56 -4.47 13.01
CA GLY A 297 -6.94 -4.70 13.43
C GLY A 297 -7.57 -3.61 14.28
N THR A 298 -6.76 -2.88 15.06
CA THR A 298 -7.18 -1.78 15.93
C THR A 298 -7.65 -0.52 15.17
N ASP A 299 -7.18 -0.33 13.93
CA ASP A 299 -7.58 0.80 13.05
C ASP A 299 -8.73 0.40 12.08
N LEU A 300 -9.54 -0.62 12.41
CA LEU A 300 -10.61 -1.17 11.52
C LEU A 300 -12.00 -1.24 12.15
#